data_AF-A0A2I0I3H0-F1
#
_entry.id   AF-A0A2I0I3H0-F1
#
_cell.length_a   1.000
_cell.length_b   1.000
_cell.length_c   1.000
_cell.angle_alpha   90.00
_cell.angle_beta   90.00
_cell.angle_gamma   90.00
#
_symmetry.space_group_name_H-M   'P 1'
#
loop_
_entity.id
_entity.type
_entity.pdbx_description
1 polymer ?
#
loop_
_entity_poly.entity_id
_entity_poly.type
_entity_poly.pdbx_seq_one_letter_code
_entity_poly.pdbx_strand_id
1 'polypeptide(L)' 'MDVPSKVLLADLASEIDHVPTNYVRPISDRPNLHEVETLAGASIPVIDLQGLHGPDHSQVIQQIGLACEEYGFFQ' A
#
# COMPACT_ATOMS: atom_id res chain seq x y z
N MET A 1 21.18 -27.38 -31.38
CA MET A 1 21.47 -26.78 -30.05
C MET A 1 20.35 -25.79 -29.80
N ASP A 2 19.46 -26.11 -28.87
CA ASP A 2 18.26 -25.32 -28.60
C ASP A 2 18.65 -24.16 -27.68
N VAL A 3 18.42 -22.92 -28.13
CA VAL A 3 18.76 -21.72 -27.34
C VAL A 3 17.55 -21.44 -26.46
N PRO A 4 17.65 -21.43 -25.12
CA PRO A 4 16.49 -21.17 -24.29
C PRO A 4 15.97 -19.76 -24.58
N SER A 5 14.71 -19.69 -25.04
CA SER A 5 14.00 -18.43 -25.19
C SER A 5 13.96 -17.73 -23.85
N LYS A 6 14.36 -16.45 -23.80
CA LYS A 6 14.22 -15.63 -22.61
C LYS A 6 12.74 -15.32 -22.41
N VAL A 7 12.05 -16.17 -21.65
CA VAL A 7 10.65 -15.98 -21.27
C VAL A 7 10.58 -14.88 -20.21
N LEU A 8 9.68 -13.90 -20.38
CA LEU A 8 9.44 -12.90 -19.35
C LEU A 8 8.57 -13.49 -18.24
N LEU A 9 8.73 -13.00 -17.01
CA LEU A 9 7.87 -13.42 -15.89
C LEU A 9 6.38 -13.15 -16.16
N ALA A 10 6.07 -12.10 -16.94
CA ALA A 10 4.70 -11.79 -17.34
C ALA A 10 4.10 -12.86 -18.26
N ASP A 11 4.90 -13.43 -19.17
CA ASP A 11 4.46 -14.49 -20.08
C ASP A 11 4.08 -15.74 -19.27
N LEU A 12 4.94 -16.14 -18.32
CA LEU A 12 4.67 -17.27 -17.42
C LEU A 12 3.49 -17.01 -16.49
N ALA A 13 3.35 -15.79 -15.97
CA ALA A 13 2.23 -15.42 -15.09
C ALA A 13 0.89 -15.44 -15.84
N SER A 14 0.89 -15.17 -17.15
CA SER A 14 -0.33 -15.20 -17.96
C SER A 14 -0.91 -16.61 -18.16
N GLU A 15 -0.09 -17.65 -17.96
CA GLU A 15 -0.50 -19.07 -18.05
C GLU A 15 -1.00 -19.64 -16.71
N ILE A 16 -0.99 -18.84 -15.65
CA ILE A 16 -1.37 -19.26 -14.29
C ILE A 16 -2.74 -18.68 -13.95
N ASP A 17 -3.72 -19.55 -13.67
CA ASP A 17 -5.08 -19.17 -13.26
C ASP A 17 -5.25 -19.05 -11.73
N HIS A 18 -4.29 -19.57 -10.97
CA HIS A 18 -4.33 -19.60 -9.51
C HIS A 18 -2.97 -19.31 -8.88
N VAL A 19 -2.98 -18.55 -7.77
CA VAL A 19 -1.77 -18.29 -6.98
C VAL A 19 -1.24 -19.61 -6.40
N PRO A 20 0.07 -19.92 -6.53
CA PRO A 20 0.63 -21.13 -5.96
C PRO A 20 0.45 -21.19 -4.43
N THR A 21 0.18 -22.38 -3.89
CA THR A 21 -0.24 -22.57 -2.49
C THR A 21 0.76 -22.00 -1.48
N ASN A 22 2.05 -21.98 -1.78
CA ASN A 22 3.08 -21.43 -0.88
C ASN A 22 3.03 -19.90 -0.74
N TYR A 23 2.29 -19.19 -1.60
CA TYR A 23 2.00 -17.76 -1.46
C TYR A 23 0.64 -17.49 -0.79
N VAL A 24 -0.19 -18.51 -0.61
CA VAL A 24 -1.50 -18.38 0.02
C VAL A 24 -1.32 -18.34 1.54
N ARG A 25 -1.65 -17.20 2.17
CA ARG A 25 -1.56 -17.05 3.62
C ARG A 25 -2.53 -17.99 4.36
N PRO A 26 -2.24 -18.38 5.62
CA PRO A 26 -3.22 -19.06 6.49
C PRO A 26 -4.52 -18.26 6.60
N ILE A 27 -5.64 -18.95 6.85
CA ILE A 27 -6.98 -18.30 6.91
C ILE A 27 -7.00 -17.16 7.94
N SER A 28 -6.34 -17.34 9.09
CA SER A 28 -6.22 -16.34 10.16
C SER A 28 -5.55 -15.04 9.73
N ASP A 29 -4.72 -15.09 8.68
CA ASP A 29 -3.89 -13.97 8.23
C ASP A 29 -4.46 -13.33 6.96
N ARG A 30 -5.58 -13.83 6.44
CA ARG A 30 -6.24 -13.25 5.26
C ARG A 30 -7.13 -12.09 5.71
N PRO A 31 -7.02 -10.92 5.07
CA PRO A 31 -7.91 -9.81 5.39
C PRO A 31 -9.37 -10.18 5.04
N ASN A 32 -10.30 -9.79 5.89
CA ASN A 32 -11.73 -9.85 5.57
C ASN A 32 -12.08 -8.66 4.68
N LEU A 33 -12.30 -8.91 3.39
CA LEU A 33 -12.56 -7.84 2.41
C LEU A 33 -13.80 -7.01 2.76
N HIS A 34 -14.83 -7.60 3.37
CA HIS A 34 -16.01 -6.87 3.79
C HIS A 34 -15.70 -5.85 4.90
N GLU A 35 -14.79 -6.17 5.82
CA GLU A 35 -14.33 -5.21 6.83
C GLU A 35 -13.55 -4.06 6.19
N VAL A 36 -12.73 -4.35 5.16
CA VAL A 36 -11.99 -3.34 4.41
C VAL A 36 -12.93 -2.39 3.65
N GLU A 37 -13.97 -2.90 3.02
CA GLU A 37 -14.96 -2.08 2.31
C GLU A 37 -15.77 -1.19 3.27
N THR A 38 -16.05 -1.67 4.49
CA THR A 38 -16.73 -0.86 5.52
C THR A 38 -15.87 0.27 6.09
N LEU A 39 -14.56 0.25 5.87
CA LEU A 39 -13.65 1.36 6.21
C LEU A 39 -13.74 2.54 5.22
N ALA A 40 -14.78 2.62 4.38
CA ALA A 40 -15.02 3.68 3.39
C ALA A 40 -15.04 5.15 3.93
N GLY A 41 -14.76 5.38 5.22
CA GLY A 41 -14.53 6.69 5.83
C GLY A 41 -13.22 6.83 6.60
N ALA A 42 -12.42 5.77 6.75
CA ALA A 42 -11.10 5.83 7.37
C ALA A 42 -10.07 6.28 6.32
N SER A 43 -9.99 7.60 6.09
CA SER A 43 -8.98 8.16 5.19
C SER A 43 -7.66 8.34 5.91
N ILE A 44 -6.58 7.93 5.25
CA ILE A 44 -5.22 8.30 5.65
C ILE A 44 -5.11 9.84 5.63
N PRO A 45 -4.53 10.48 6.66
CA PRO A 45 -4.30 11.93 6.64
C PRO A 45 -3.51 12.34 5.41
N VAL A 46 -3.97 13.37 4.71
CA VAL A 46 -3.26 13.98 3.58
C VAL A 46 -2.71 15.32 4.05
N ILE A 47 -1.41 15.54 3.90
CA ILE A 47 -0.74 16.75 4.38
C ILE A 47 -0.15 17.50 3.19
N ASP A 48 -0.57 18.76 3.03
CA ASP A 48 0.03 19.65 2.02
C ASP A 48 1.38 20.18 2.52
N LEU A 49 2.46 19.80 1.83
CA LEU A 49 3.83 20.20 2.16
C LEU A 49 4.24 21.53 1.52
N GLN A 50 3.38 22.21 0.76
CA GLN A 50 3.71 23.48 0.11
C GLN A 50 4.19 24.54 1.12
N GLY A 51 3.61 24.56 2.32
CA GLY A 51 3.95 25.48 3.41
C GLY A 51 5.22 25.13 4.20
N LEU A 52 5.84 23.97 3.92
CA LEU A 52 6.91 23.43 4.76
C LEU A 52 8.13 24.35 4.85
N HIS A 53 8.48 25.05 3.78
CA HIS A 53 9.63 25.98 3.77
C HIS A 53 9.21 27.46 3.84
N GLY A 54 8.01 27.73 4.34
CA GLY A 54 7.42 29.07 4.39
C GLY A 54 6.92 29.45 5.78
N PRO A 55 6.09 30.52 5.87
CA PRO A 55 5.49 30.98 7.12
C PRO A 55 4.66 29.90 7.84
N ASP A 56 4.13 28.94 7.09
CA ASP A 56 3.27 27.87 7.60
C ASP A 56 4.06 26.64 8.10
N HIS A 57 5.40 26.71 8.16
CA HIS A 57 6.26 25.60 8.58
C HIS A 57 5.78 24.96 9.90
N SER A 58 5.46 25.75 10.92
CA SER A 58 5.02 25.22 12.22
C SER A 58 3.71 24.45 12.12
N GLN A 59 2.77 24.90 11.28
CA GLN A 59 1.49 24.24 11.04
C GLN A 59 1.70 22.91 10.31
N VAL A 60 2.53 22.89 9.28
CA VAL A 60 2.83 21.65 8.53
C VAL A 60 3.51 20.62 9.44
N ILE A 61 4.48 21.03 10.27
CA ILE A 61 5.12 20.13 11.25
C ILE A 61 4.11 19.62 12.29
N GLN A 62 3.18 20.45 12.74
CA GLN A 62 2.13 20.02 13.66
C GLN A 62 1.22 18.96 13.03
N GLN A 63 0.81 19.14 11.77
CA GLN A 63 0.00 18.16 11.04
C GLN A 63 0.74 16.82 10.89
N ILE A 64 2.04 16.86 10.59
CA ILE A 64 2.89 15.65 10.52
C ILE A 64 2.93 14.95 11.87
N GLY A 65 3.16 15.70 12.95
CA GLY A 65 3.19 15.16 14.32
C GLY A 65 1.90 14.45 14.69
N LEU A 66 0.75 15.08 14.43
CA LEU A 66 -0.58 14.50 14.70
C LEU A 66 -0.84 13.24 13.87
N ALA A 67 -0.52 13.24 12.57
CA ALA A 67 -0.70 12.06 11.75
C ALA A 67 0.18 10.89 12.20
N CYS A 68 1.43 11.17 12.61
CA CYS A 68 2.31 10.15 13.17
C CYS A 68 1.80 9.60 14.51
N GLU A 69 1.25 10.44 15.39
CA GLU A 69 0.72 10.03 16.69
C GLU A 69 -0.55 9.18 16.57
N GLU A 70 -1.50 9.61 15.74
CA GLU A 70 -2.82 8.99 15.64
C GLU A 70 -2.87 7.83 14.64
N TYR A 71 -2.13 7.92 13.53
CA TYR A 71 -2.20 6.96 12.43
C TYR A 71 -0.89 6.21 12.21
N GLY A 72 0.26 6.82 12.56
CA GLY A 72 1.59 6.27 12.26
C GLY A 72 2.05 6.48 10.82
N PHE A 73 1.22 7.08 9.95
CA PHE A 73 1.51 7.38 8.55
C PHE A 73 0.60 8.49 8.01
N PHE A 74 1.00 9.11 6.90
CA PHE A 74 0.26 10.12 6.14
C PHE A 74 0.58 10.01 4.63
N GLN A 75 -0.19 10.71 3.80
CA GLN A 75 0.05 10.89 2.36
C GLN A 75 0.51 12.30 2.03
#